data_AF-A0A8J7JD38-F1
#
_entry.id   AF-A0A8J7JD38-F1
#
_cell.length_a   1.000
_cell.length_b   1.000
_cell.length_c   1.000
_cell.angle_alpha   90.00
_cell.angle_beta   90.00
_cell.angle_gamma   90.00
#
_symmetry.space_group_name_H-M   'P 1'
#
loop_
_entity.id
_entity.type
_entity.pdbx_description
1 polymer ?
#
loop_
_entity_poly.entity_id
_entity_poly.type
_entity_poly.pdbx_seq_one_letter_code
_entity_poly.pdbx_strand_id
1 'polypeptide(L)' 'MDYRAIAKRLLQEHPQTIAVVLARLKPEDASEIIKLLPGFVQADLLNRIVNVDQLPDEVLEEIEALIKTLMRYR' A
#
# COMPACT_ATOMS: atom_id res chain seq x y z
N MET A 1 2.32 7.53 -12.97
CA MET A 1 2.17 6.23 -12.30
C MET A 1 0.88 5.61 -12.81
N ASP A 2 0.87 4.31 -13.10
CA ASP A 2 -0.38 3.59 -13.40
C ASP A 2 -1.03 3.12 -12.08
N TYR A 3 -1.81 4.02 -11.47
CA TYR A 3 -2.47 3.74 -10.18
C TYR A 3 -3.47 2.59 -10.27
N ARG A 4 -4.09 2.34 -11.44
CA ARG A 4 -5.01 1.20 -11.64
C ARG A 4 -4.26 -0.13 -11.62
N ALA A 5 -3.12 -0.21 -12.30
CA ALA A 5 -2.28 -1.41 -12.26
C ALA A 5 -1.78 -1.70 -10.84
N ILE A 6 -1.35 -0.66 -10.12
CA ILE A 6 -0.90 -0.78 -8.73
C ILE A 6 -2.04 -1.25 -7.82
N ALA A 7 -3.22 -0.61 -7.89
CA ALA A 7 -4.37 -0.98 -7.08
C ALA A 7 -4.80 -2.44 -7.32
N LYS A 8 -4.85 -2.88 -8.59
CA LYS A 8 -5.19 -4.26 -8.94
C LYS A 8 -4.22 -5.27 -8.34
N ARG A 9 -2.93 -4.93 -8.28
CA ARG A 9 -1.91 -5.80 -7.70
C ARG A 9 -1.96 -5.81 -6.18
N LEU A 10 -2.14 -4.66 -5.55
CA LEU A 10 -2.34 -4.56 -4.10
C LEU A 10 -3.55 -5.37 -3.63
N LEU A 11 -4.62 -5.47 -4.42
CA LEU A 11 -5.78 -6.32 -4.08
C LEU A 11 -5.46 -7.82 -3.97
N GLN A 12 -4.28 -8.27 -4.42
CA GLN A 12 -3.81 -9.65 -4.23
C GLN A 12 -2.98 -9.82 -2.95
N GLU A 13 -2.65 -8.73 -2.26
CA GLU A 13 -1.84 -8.74 -1.04
C GLU A 13 -2.71 -8.80 0.22
N HIS A 14 -2.10 -9.20 1.34
CA HIS A 14 -2.77 -9.16 2.64
C HIS A 14 -3.10 -7.70 3.04
N PRO A 15 -4.27 -7.41 3.68
CA PRO A 15 -4.65 -6.04 4.04
C PRO A 15 -3.61 -5.28 4.88
N GLN A 16 -2.84 -5.99 5.70
CA GLN A 16 -1.73 -5.38 6.44
C GLN A 16 -0.60 -4.91 5.52
N THR A 17 -0.21 -5.72 4.53
CA THR A 17 0.81 -5.36 3.54
C THR A 17 0.39 -4.13 2.75
N ILE A 18 -0.88 -4.10 2.32
CA ILE A 18 -1.45 -2.93 1.62
C ILE A 18 -1.37 -1.69 2.51
N ALA A 19 -1.71 -1.79 3.80
CA ALA A 19 -1.63 -0.68 4.75
C ALA A 19 -0.21 -0.12 4.87
N VAL A 20 0.78 -0.99 5.05
CA VAL A 20 2.18 -0.58 5.22
C VAL A 20 2.74 0.02 3.93
N VAL A 21 2.41 -0.54 2.76
CA VAL A 21 2.78 0.05 1.47
C VAL A 21 2.20 1.45 1.33
N LEU A 22 0.89 1.62 1.57
CA LEU A 22 0.22 2.92 1.45
C LEU A 22 0.78 3.95 2.45
N ALA A 23 1.12 3.55 3.67
CA ALA A 23 1.72 4.42 4.69
C ALA A 23 3.14 4.92 4.32
N ARG A 24 3.81 4.25 3.37
CA ARG A 24 5.15 4.58 2.89
C ARG A 24 5.15 5.39 1.59
N LEU A 25 4.00 5.54 0.92
CA LEU A 25 3.85 6.37 -0.27
C LEU A 25 3.64 7.84 0.10
N LYS A 26 3.83 8.73 -0.88
CA LYS A 26 3.41 10.12 -0.75
C LYS A 26 1.89 10.18 -0.57
N PRO A 27 1.35 11.10 0.25
CA PRO A 27 -0.09 11.20 0.49
C PRO A 27 -0.93 11.31 -0.79
N GLU A 28 -0.40 12.02 -1.80
CA GLU A 28 -1.07 12.20 -3.09
C GLU A 28 -1.20 10.87 -3.85
N ASP A 29 -0.11 10.10 -3.92
CA ASP A 29 -0.09 8.79 -4.59
C ASP A 29 -0.95 7.76 -3.84
N ALA A 30 -0.87 7.75 -2.50
CA ALA A 30 -1.69 6.89 -1.66
C ALA A 30 -3.18 7.18 -1.83
N SER A 31 -3.57 8.46 -1.88
CA SER A 31 -4.97 8.88 -2.08
C SER A 31 -5.53 8.39 -3.41
N GLU A 32 -4.76 8.52 -4.50
CA GLU A 32 -5.18 8.04 -5.82
C GLU A 32 -5.36 6.52 -5.86
N ILE A 33 -4.51 5.76 -5.17
CA ILE A 33 -4.63 4.30 -5.08
C ILE A 33 -5.84 3.90 -4.21
N ILE A 34 -6.03 4.53 -3.05
CA ILE A 34 -7.14 4.22 -2.13
C ILE A 34 -8.50 4.39 -2.82
N LYS A 35 -8.69 5.44 -3.62
CA LYS A 35 -9.92 5.69 -4.40
C LYS A 35 -10.25 4.55 -5.37
N LEU A 36 -9.27 3.75 -5.77
CA LEU A 36 -9.41 2.64 -6.72
C LEU A 36 -9.66 1.29 -6.02
N LEU A 37 -9.54 1.22 -4.68
CA LEU A 37 -9.81 0.02 -3.90
C LEU A 37 -11.31 -0.09 -3.56
N PRO A 38 -11.85 -1.31 -3.35
CA PRO A 38 -13.24 -1.49 -2.90
C PRO A 38 -13.51 -0.82 -1.55
N GLY A 39 -14.69 -0.21 -1.37
CA GLY A 39 -15.01 0.59 -0.17
C GLY A 39 -14.88 -0.15 1.17
N PHE A 40 -15.18 -1.46 1.21
CA PHE A 40 -15.00 -2.28 2.42
C PHE A 40 -13.53 -2.47 2.82
N VAL A 41 -12.62 -2.45 1.82
CA VAL A 41 -11.17 -2.54 2.02
C VAL A 41 -10.61 -1.20 2.50
N GLN A 42 -11.17 -0.07 2.01
CA GLN A 42 -10.72 1.27 2.39
C GLN A 42 -10.87 1.56 3.89
N ALA A 43 -12.03 1.24 4.49
CA ALA A 43 -12.29 1.54 5.90
C ALA A 43 -11.39 0.73 6.86
N ASP A 44 -11.17 -0.55 6.57
CA ASP A 44 -10.23 -1.40 7.32
C ASP A 44 -8.79 -0.92 7.14
N LEU A 45 -8.41 -0.56 5.89
CA LEU A 45 -7.08 -0.05 5.59
C LEU A 45 -6.74 1.25 6.30
N LEU A 46 -7.67 2.21 6.33
CA LEU A 46 -7.44 3.49 6.99
C LEU A 46 -7.15 3.31 8.48
N ASN A 47 -7.90 2.42 9.15
CA ASN A 47 -7.62 2.08 10.55
C ASN A 47 -6.23 1.44 10.71
N ARG A 48 -5.79 0.58 9.79
CA ARG A 48 -4.47 -0.05 9.87
C ARG A 48 -3.34 0.91 9.58
N ILE A 49 -3.49 1.82 8.60
CA ILE A 49 -2.49 2.84 8.25
C ILE A 49 -2.23 3.77 9.45
N VAL A 50 -3.29 4.17 10.16
CA VAL A 50 -3.18 5.02 11.35
C VAL A 50 -2.52 4.30 12.52
N ASN A 51 -2.64 2.97 12.59
CA ASN A 51 -2.11 2.13 13.66
C ASN A 51 -0.87 1.30 13.22
N VAL A 52 -0.13 1.72 12.19
CA VAL A 52 1.14 1.06 11.84
C VAL A 52 2.13 1.35 12.97
N ASP A 53 2.26 0.39 13.89
CA ASP A 53 3.30 0.36 14.91
C ASP A 53 4.70 0.20 14.29
N GLN A 54 5.74 0.32 15.11
CA GLN A 54 7.12 0.04 14.68
C GLN A 54 7.23 -1.41 14.22
N LEU A 55 7.48 -1.59 12.91
CA LEU A 55 7.75 -2.89 12.31
C LEU A 55 9.23 -3.23 12.45
N PRO A 56 9.60 -4.53 12.57
CA PRO A 56 10.99 -4.95 12.49
C PRO A 56 11.66 -4.51 11.18
N ASP A 57 12.96 -4.22 11.22
CA ASP A 57 13.71 -3.71 10.07
C ASP A 57 13.65 -4.65 8.86
N GLU A 58 13.69 -5.96 9.09
CA GLU A 58 13.56 -7.00 8.05
C GLU A 58 12.25 -6.86 7.26
N VAL A 59 11.15 -6.56 7.94
CA VAL A 59 9.83 -6.34 7.33
C VAL A 59 9.82 -5.04 6.53
N LEU A 60 10.53 -4.00 7.00
CA LEU A 60 10.66 -2.75 6.28
C LEU A 60 11.41 -2.93 4.96
N GLU A 61 12.47 -3.73 4.94
CA GLU A 61 13.25 -4.04 3.73
C GLU A 61 12.40 -4.77 2.67
N GLU A 62 11.59 -5.75 3.08
CA GLU A 62 10.68 -6.47 2.18
C GLU A 62 9.64 -5.53 1.56
N ILE A 63 9.09 -4.59 2.35
CA ILE A 63 8.14 -3.60 1.87
C ILE A 63 8.80 -2.63 0.89
N GLU A 64 10.02 -2.17 1.15
CA GLU A 64 10.75 -1.33 0.20
C GLU A 64 11.00 -2.04 -1.13
N ALA A 65 11.35 -3.33 -1.09
CA ALA A 65 11.51 -4.15 -2.28
C ALA A 65 10.18 -4.30 -3.06
N LEU A 66 9.06 -4.47 -2.35
CA LEU A 66 7.73 -4.50 -2.93
C LEU A 66 7.38 -3.17 -3.60
N ILE A 67 7.58 -2.05 -2.92
CA ILE A 67 7.35 -0.70 -3.45
C ILE A 67 8.17 -0.47 -4.72
N LYS A 68 9.47 -0.80 -4.71
CA LYS A 68 10.33 -0.72 -5.90
C LYS A 68 9.79 -1.56 -7.05
N THR A 69 9.27 -2.75 -6.75
CA THR A 69 8.69 -3.65 -7.76
C THR A 69 7.39 -3.11 -8.35
N LEU A 70 6.55 -2.47 -7.52
CA LEU A 70 5.33 -1.80 -7.98
C LEU A 70 5.65 -0.58 -8.85
N MET A 71 6.71 0.17 -8.50
CA MET A 71 7.12 1.38 -9.23
C MET A 71 7.98 1.12 -10.47
N ARG A 72 8.49 -0.11 -10.65
CA ARG A 72 9.39 -0.48 -11.76
C ARG A 72 8.71 -0.62 -13.12
N TYR A 73 7.39 -0.71 -13.16
CA TYR A 73 6.63 -0.71 -14.40
C TYR A 73 6.43 0.74 -14.88
N ARG A 74 7.42 1.22 -15.64
CA ARG A 74 7.30 2.34 -16.58
C ARG A 74 7.19 1.79 -18.00
#